data_AF-A0A7X5DW44-F1
#
_entry.id   AF-A0A7X5DW44-F1
#
_cell.length_a   1.000
_cell.length_b   1.000
_cell.length_c   1.000
_cell.angle_alpha   90.00
_cell.angle_beta   90.00
_cell.angle_gamma   90.00
#
_symmetry.space_group_name_H-M   'P 1'
#
loop_
_entity.id
_entity.type
_entity.pdbx_description
1 polymer ?
#
loop_
_entity_poly.entity_id
_entity_poly.type
_entity_poly.pdbx_seq_one_letter_code
_entity_poly.pdbx_strand_id
1 'polypeptide(L)' 'TGIRPNTINEWYHEIAVSLRVEHIDRICEVLGCSVNELIEVIPNKNPKTGKHLIVEEHGNRKTERGK' A
#
# COMPACT_ATOMS: atom_id res chain seq x y z
N THR A 1 15.77 2.18 14.80
CA THR A 1 14.59 1.62 14.11
C THR A 1 14.22 0.21 14.58
N GLY A 2 15.16 -0.69 14.91
CA GLY A 2 14.81 -2.06 15.33
C GLY A 2 14.16 -2.90 14.21
N ILE A 3 14.32 -2.46 12.96
CA ILE A 3 13.86 -3.14 11.75
C ILE A 3 15.03 -4.00 11.25
N ARG A 4 14.72 -5.20 10.74
CA ARG A 4 15.75 -6.10 10.19
C ARG A 4 16.44 -5.42 8.99
N PRO A 5 17.77 -5.48 8.87
CA PRO A 5 18.49 -4.89 7.73
C PRO A 5 17.98 -5.39 6.38
N ASN A 6 17.62 -6.67 6.27
CA ASN A 6 17.04 -7.23 5.04
C ASN A 6 15.73 -6.56 4.63
N THR A 7 14.87 -6.21 5.59
CA THR A 7 13.62 -5.49 5.31
C THR A 7 13.91 -4.07 4.81
N ILE A 8 14.89 -3.38 5.39
CA ILE A 8 15.32 -2.06 4.90
C ILE A 8 15.88 -2.18 3.48
N ASN A 9 16.67 -3.22 3.21
CA ASN A 9 17.21 -3.50 1.89
C ASN A 9 16.11 -3.74 0.84
N GLU A 10 15.08 -4.52 1.18
CA GLU A 10 13.92 -4.75 0.31
C GLU A 10 13.16 -3.46 0.01
N TRP A 11 13.02 -2.57 0.99
CA TRP A 11 12.35 -1.28 0.82
C TRP A 11 13.17 -0.36 -0.08
N TYR A 12 14.48 -0.29 0.13
CA TYR A 12 15.39 0.52 -0.67
C TYR A 12 15.39 0.11 -2.15
N HIS A 13 15.25 -1.19 -2.42
CA HIS A 13 15.18 -1.73 -3.77
C HIS A 13 13.76 -1.85 -4.34
N GLU A 14 12.74 -1.32 -3.65
CA GLU A 14 11.33 -1.36 -4.09
C GLU A 14 10.79 -2.78 -4.37
N ILE A 15 11.40 -3.82 -3.78
CA ILE A 15 10.99 -5.23 -3.92
C ILE A 15 10.08 -5.71 -2.77
N ALA A 16 9.83 -4.84 -1.80
CA ALA A 16 9.00 -5.17 -0.65
C ALA A 16 7.55 -5.47 -1.08
N VAL A 17 7.07 -6.67 -0.76
CA VAL A 17 5.68 -7.09 -1.06
C VAL A 17 4.65 -6.32 -0.23
N SER A 18 5.04 -5.89 0.98
CA SER A 18 4.16 -5.13 1.87
C SER A 18 4.96 -4.19 2.76
N LEU A 19 4.34 -3.06 3.10
CA LEU A 19 4.88 -2.07 4.01
C LEU A 19 4.09 -2.11 5.31
N ARG A 20 4.80 -2.25 6.44
CA ARG A 20 4.20 -2.17 7.77
C ARG A 20 4.25 -0.73 8.26
N VAL A 21 3.12 -0.19 8.69
CA VAL A 21 3.03 1.19 9.21
C VAL A 21 3.99 1.41 10.39
N GLU A 22 4.13 0.42 11.28
CA GLU A 22 5.09 0.45 12.39
C GLU A 22 6.55 0.66 11.93
N HIS A 23 6.93 0.14 10.77
CA HIS A 23 8.28 0.31 10.24
C HIS A 23 8.49 1.72 9.67
N ILE A 24 7.47 2.24 8.98
CA ILE A 24 7.46 3.62 8.46
C ILE A 24 7.67 4.59 9.63
N ASP A 25 6.87 4.44 10.68
CA ASP A 25 6.90 5.31 11.86
C ASP A 25 8.29 5.33 12.52
N ARG A 26 8.89 4.17 12.74
CA ARG A 26 10.24 4.06 13.32
C ARG A 26 11.34 4.59 12.41
N ILE A 27 11.17 4.53 11.09
CA ILE A 27 12.11 5.13 10.13
C ILE A 27 11.98 6.66 10.21
N CYS A 28 10.75 7.18 10.20
CA CYS A 28 10.44 8.59 10.36
C CYS A 28 10.97 9.16 11.67
N GLU A 29 10.83 8.44 12.80
CA GLU A 29 11.35 8.84 14.12
C GLU A 29 12.87 9.02 14.12
N VAL A 30 13.60 8.16 13.40
CA VAL A 30 15.07 8.23 13.33
C VAL A 30 15.56 9.27 12.33
N LEU A 31 14.87 9.40 11.19
CA LEU A 31 15.25 10.35 10.15
C LEU A 31 14.71 11.76 10.40
N GLY A 32 13.79 11.93 11.35
CA GLY A 32 13.13 13.20 11.62
C GLY A 32 12.24 13.66 10.46
N CYS A 33 11.68 12.73 9.69
CA CYS A 33 10.86 13.03 8.53
C CYS A 33 9.39 12.66 8.73
N SER A 34 8.55 13.15 7.82
CA SER A 34 7.13 12.80 7.72
C SER A 34 6.90 11.67 6.72
N VAL A 35 5.78 10.94 6.86
CA VAL A 35 5.48 9.77 6.01
C VAL A 35 5.42 10.12 4.52
N ASN A 36 4.89 11.29 4.19
CA ASN A 36 4.81 11.82 2.82
C ASN A 36 6.16 12.19 2.22
N GLU A 37 7.19 12.42 3.03
CA GLU A 37 8.57 12.62 2.55
C GLU A 37 9.26 11.28 2.29
N LEU A 38 8.79 10.19 2.92
CA LEU A 38 9.37 8.86 2.77
C LEU A 38 8.76 8.06 1.61
N ILE A 39 7.45 8.16 1.38
CA ILE A 39 6.73 7.33 0.40
C ILE A 39 5.74 8.18 -0.41
N GLU A 40 5.78 8.02 -1.74
CA GLU A 40 4.80 8.58 -2.67
C GLU A 40 3.77 7.51 -3.09
N VAL A 41 2.48 7.86 -3.05
CA VAL A 41 1.41 6.99 -3.55
C VAL A 41 1.00 7.45 -4.96
N ILE A 42 1.40 6.68 -5.96
CA ILE A 42 1.00 6.91 -7.35
C ILE A 42 -0.32 6.17 -7.61
N PRO A 43 -1.42 6.88 -7.92
CA PRO A 43 -2.69 6.23 -8.22
C PRO A 43 -2.60 5.40 -9.50
N ASN A 44 -3.27 4.26 -9.51
CA ASN A 44 -3.36 3.43 -10.70
C ASN A 44 -4.10 4.19 -11.83
N LYS A 45 -3.54 4.15 -13.05
CA LYS A 45 -4.15 4.75 -14.25
C LYS A 45 -5.59 4.28 -14.50
N ASN A 46 -5.86 3.02 -14.20
CA ASN A 46 -7.18 2.42 -14.27
C ASN A 46 -7.60 2.03 -12.84
N PRO A 47 -8.41 2.83 -12.14
CA PRO A 47 -8.90 2.48 -10.82
C PRO A 47 -9.71 1.19 -10.89
N LYS A 48 -9.47 0.26 -9.96
CA LYS A 48 -10.14 -1.05 -9.92
C LYS A 48 -11.27 -1.11 -8.87
N THR A 49 -11.67 0.05 -8.35
CA THR A 49 -12.60 0.17 -7.21
C THR A 49 -13.79 1.07 -7.57
N GLY A 50 -14.88 0.91 -6.83
CA GLY A 50 -16.09 1.71 -6.98
C GLY A 50 -16.73 1.58 -8.37
N LYS A 51 -16.95 2.71 -9.03
CA LYS A 51 -17.62 2.80 -10.36
C LYS A 51 -16.87 2.06 -11.49
N HIS A 52 -15.60 1.71 -11.28
CA HIS A 52 -14.74 1.06 -12.27
C HIS A 52 -14.47 -0.42 -11.96
N LEU A 53 -15.18 -0.99 -10.98
CA LEU A 53 -15.11 -2.41 -10.68
C LEU A 53 -15.71 -3.19 -11.86
N ILE A 54 -14.91 -4.04 -12.51
CA ILE A 54 -15.42 -4.98 -13.52
C ILE A 54 -16.25 -6.03 -12.78
N VAL A 55 -17.57 -5.95 -12.93
CA VAL A 55 -18.52 -6.96 -12.43
C VAL A 55 -18.90 -7.83 -13.62
N GLU A 56 -18.34 -9.02 -13.70
CA GLU A 56 -18.71 -9.99 -14.73
C GLU A 56 -20.12 -10.52 -14.49
N GLU A 57 -20.94 -10.66 -15.55
CA GLU A 57 -22.31 -11.21 -15.47
C GLU A 57 -22.36 -12.66 -14.96
N HIS A 58 -21.26 -13.40 -15.05
CA HIS A 58 -21.14 -14.81 -14.62
C HIS A 58 -20.28 -14.99 -13.37
N GLY A 59 -19.85 -13.89 -12.72
CA GLY A 59 -19.03 -13.95 -11.52
C GLY A 59 -19.85 -14.36 -10.28
N ASN A 60 -19.28 -15.21 -9.43
CA ASN A 60 -19.87 -15.66 -8.15
C ASN A 60 -20.06 -14.54 -7.09
N ARG A 61 -19.87 -13.27 -7.48
CA ARG A 61 -19.88 -12.11 -6.60
C ARG A 61 -21.28 -11.47 -6.63
N LYS A 62 -22.12 -11.78 -5.65
CA LYS A 62 -23.43 -11.12 -5.48
C LYS A 62 -23.21 -9.62 -5.28
N THR A 63 -23.82 -8.80 -6.13
CA THR A 63 -23.94 -7.37 -5.86
C THR A 63 -24.91 -7.21 -4.68
N GLU A 64 -24.40 -6.90 -3.50
CA GLU A 64 -25.27 -6.40 -2.42
C GLU A 64 -25.74 -5.00 -2.81
N ARG A 65 -26.79 -4.93 -3.65
CA ARG A 65 -27.67 -3.76 -3.68
C ARG A 65 -28.50 -3.84 -2.40
N GLY A 66 -28.10 -3.09 -1.37
CA GLY A 66 -28.74 -3.20 -0.06
C GLY A 66 -28.58 -2.02 0.87
N LYS A 67 -28.84 -0.79 0.39
CA LYS A 67 -29.75 0.26 0.95
C LYS A 67 -29.36 1.64 0.44
#